data_AF-Q2CBK9-F1
#
_entry.id   AF-Q2CBK9-F1
#
_cell.length_a   1.000
_cell.length_b   1.000
_cell.length_c   1.000
_cell.angle_alpha   90.00
_cell.angle_beta   90.00
_cell.angle_gamma   90.00
#
_symmetry.space_group_name_H-M   'P 1'
#
loop_
_entity.id
_entity.type
_entity.pdbx_description
1 polymer ?
#
loop_
_entity_poly.entity_id
_entity_poly.type
_entity_poly.pdbx_seq_one_letter_code
_entity_poly.pdbx_strand_id
1 'polypeptide(L)'
;MIRRPLLAALALLPLPLAAETVLVDNLSACEGYHPDTEWEGMLGQLMGEQNTVLTAEFMAAIEWTCEYDAPIEFDWRQGAAMQIRPGYCMEPGPFVYPTVFVFGMFPDQTDRVYVWQTDPGGTGEPHVFHVCPAAP
;
A
#
# COMPACT_ATOMS: atom_id res chain seq x y z
N MET A 1 31.14 -7.14 -53.09
CA MET A 1 30.89 -7.55 -51.70
C MET A 1 29.99 -6.51 -51.05
N ILE A 2 28.71 -6.81 -50.84
CA ILE A 2 27.73 -5.88 -50.25
C ILE A 2 27.28 -6.50 -48.92
N ARG A 3 27.61 -5.85 -47.81
CA ARG A 3 27.17 -6.23 -46.46
C ARG A 3 25.80 -5.61 -46.19
N ARG A 4 24.78 -6.45 -45.98
CA ARG A 4 23.46 -6.01 -45.50
C ARG A 4 23.53 -5.84 -43.97
N PRO A 5 23.15 -4.68 -43.42
CA PRO A 5 22.99 -4.55 -41.97
C PRO A 5 21.65 -5.20 -41.57
N LEU A 6 21.70 -6.10 -40.59
CA LEU A 6 20.52 -6.60 -39.90
C LEU A 6 20.02 -5.48 -38.97
N LEU A 7 18.86 -4.90 -39.25
CA LEU A 7 18.13 -4.05 -38.31
C LEU A 7 17.43 -4.97 -37.30
N ALA A 8 17.92 -5.00 -36.07
CA ALA A 8 17.23 -5.62 -34.95
C ALA A 8 16.10 -4.68 -34.49
N ALA A 9 14.84 -5.05 -34.76
CA ALA A 9 13.68 -4.37 -34.22
C ALA A 9 13.55 -4.74 -32.73
N LEU A 10 13.92 -3.80 -31.83
CA LEU A 10 13.54 -3.90 -30.42
C LEU A 10 12.03 -3.74 -30.33
N ALA A 11 11.31 -4.83 -30.10
CA ALA A 11 9.92 -4.79 -29.70
C ALA A 11 9.85 -4.23 -28.27
N LEU A 12 9.45 -2.96 -28.14
CA LEU A 12 9.00 -2.37 -26.88
C LEU A 12 7.68 -3.03 -26.51
N LEU A 13 7.75 -4.14 -25.77
CA LEU A 13 6.58 -4.71 -25.13
C LEU A 13 6.16 -3.76 -24.00
N PRO A 14 4.90 -3.30 -23.95
CA PRO A 14 4.42 -2.54 -22.80
C PRO A 14 4.49 -3.45 -21.57
N LEU A 15 5.33 -3.07 -20.61
CA LEU A 15 5.28 -3.67 -19.29
C LEU A 15 3.94 -3.26 -18.66
N PRO A 16 3.18 -4.20 -18.08
CA PRO A 16 2.04 -3.82 -17.27
C PRO A 16 2.60 -2.96 -16.13
N LEU A 17 2.24 -1.68 -16.09
CA LEU A 17 2.33 -0.90 -14.87
C LEU A 17 1.53 -1.69 -13.84
N ALA A 18 2.22 -2.21 -12.82
CA ALA A 18 1.55 -2.84 -11.70
C ALA A 18 0.58 -1.80 -11.14
N ALA A 19 -0.72 -2.10 -11.14
CA ALA A 19 -1.71 -1.23 -10.53
C ALA A 19 -1.30 -1.03 -9.06
N GLU A 20 -1.16 0.23 -8.65
CA GLU A 20 -0.85 0.55 -7.26
C GLU A 20 -1.98 0.00 -6.39
N THR A 21 -1.61 -0.81 -5.40
CA THR A 21 -2.58 -1.43 -4.51
C THR A 21 -2.82 -0.51 -3.33
N VAL A 22 -4.08 -0.18 -3.08
CA VAL A 22 -4.51 0.60 -1.90
C VAL A 22 -5.48 -0.23 -1.09
N LEU A 23 -5.22 -0.27 0.22
CA LEU A 23 -6.07 -0.95 1.18
C LEU A 23 -6.64 0.06 2.18
N VAL A 24 -7.77 -0.29 2.79
CA VAL A 24 -8.47 0.56 3.78
C VAL A 24 -8.69 -0.20 5.08
N ASP A 25 -8.58 0.47 6.20
CA ASP A 25 -8.93 -0.13 7.50
C ASP A 25 -10.43 -0.13 7.80
N ASN A 26 -11.19 0.69 7.07
CA ASN A 26 -12.64 0.80 7.16
C ASN A 26 -13.28 0.52 5.80
N LEU A 27 -13.94 -0.63 5.65
CA LEU A 27 -14.58 -1.04 4.39
C LEU A 27 -15.70 -0.10 3.92
N SER A 28 -16.26 0.75 4.79
CA SER A 28 -17.22 1.78 4.35
C SER A 28 -16.57 2.83 3.44
N ALA A 29 -15.24 3.02 3.52
CA ALA A 29 -14.50 3.87 2.60
C ALA A 29 -14.57 3.39 1.14
N CYS A 30 -14.87 2.10 0.91
CA CYS A 30 -15.02 1.55 -0.43
C CYS A 30 -16.35 1.93 -1.10
N GLU A 31 -17.30 2.55 -0.38
CA GLU A 31 -18.56 2.99 -0.96
C GLU A 31 -18.33 4.12 -1.97
N GLY A 32 -18.58 3.85 -3.25
CA GLY A 32 -18.32 4.81 -4.33
C GLY A 32 -16.87 4.83 -4.84
N TYR A 33 -16.02 3.90 -4.37
CA TYR A 33 -14.68 3.70 -4.92
C TYR A 33 -14.75 3.21 -6.37
N HIS A 34 -14.01 3.90 -7.24
CA HIS A 34 -13.83 3.50 -8.64
C HIS A 34 -12.35 3.25 -8.92
N PRO A 35 -11.94 2.00 -9.26
CA PRO A 35 -10.52 1.66 -9.47
C PRO A 35 -9.89 2.36 -10.68
N ASP A 36 -10.70 2.94 -11.56
CA ASP A 36 -10.25 3.70 -12.73
C ASP A 36 -10.04 5.21 -12.42
N THR A 37 -10.21 5.62 -11.16
CA THR A 37 -9.93 7.01 -10.74
C THR A 37 -8.41 7.22 -10.69
N GLU A 38 -7.95 8.39 -11.14
CA GLU A 38 -6.56 8.81 -10.97
C GLU A 38 -6.12 8.73 -9.50
N TRP A 39 -4.85 8.39 -9.26
CA TRP A 39 -4.29 8.10 -7.94
C TRP A 39 -4.67 9.10 -6.84
N GLU A 40 -4.49 10.40 -7.10
CA GLU A 40 -4.81 11.46 -6.13
C GLU A 40 -6.31 11.52 -5.82
N GLY A 41 -7.15 11.36 -6.83
CA GLY A 41 -8.60 11.34 -6.67
C GLY A 41 -9.06 10.09 -5.92
N MET A 42 -8.41 8.96 -6.16
CA MET A 42 -8.65 7.71 -5.45
C MET A 42 -8.30 7.84 -3.96
N LEU A 43 -7.11 8.34 -3.62
CA LEU A 43 -6.71 8.58 -2.24
C LEU A 43 -7.68 9.55 -1.54
N GLY A 44 -8.11 10.60 -2.22
CA GLY A 44 -9.10 11.55 -1.70
C GLY A 44 -10.49 10.97 -1.43
N GLN A 45 -10.87 9.87 -2.10
CA GLN A 45 -12.13 9.16 -1.83
C GLN A 45 -12.01 8.20 -0.65
N LEU A 46 -10.88 7.50 -0.55
CA LEU A 46 -10.67 6.45 0.45
C LEU A 46 -10.23 6.99 1.82
N MET A 47 -9.50 8.10 1.84
CA MET A 47 -8.95 8.71 3.05
C MET A 47 -9.98 9.63 3.72
N GLY A 48 -10.05 9.60 5.05
CA GLY A 48 -10.97 10.45 5.82
C GLY A 48 -10.58 10.58 7.28
N GLU A 49 -11.47 11.19 8.09
CA GLU A 49 -11.25 11.31 9.55
C GLU A 49 -11.24 9.96 10.26
N GLN A 50 -11.98 8.97 9.75
CA GLN A 50 -12.10 7.63 10.31
C GLN A 50 -11.60 6.53 9.37
N ASN A 51 -10.95 6.91 8.27
CA ASN A 51 -10.51 5.99 7.24
C ASN A 51 -9.03 6.22 6.98
N THR A 52 -8.25 5.18 7.22
CA THR A 52 -6.82 5.14 6.92
C THR A 52 -6.61 4.30 5.68
N VAL A 53 -5.83 4.82 4.74
CA VAL A 53 -5.34 4.08 3.59
C VAL A 53 -3.97 3.49 3.88
N LEU A 54 -3.68 2.32 3.30
CA LEU A 54 -2.36 1.69 3.26
C LEU A 54 -1.95 1.53 1.80
N THR A 55 -0.75 2.02 1.48
CA THR A 55 -0.09 1.85 0.18
C THR A 55 1.23 1.10 0.37
N ALA A 56 2.00 0.92 -0.70
CA ALA A 56 3.33 0.34 -0.59
C ALA A 56 4.29 1.28 0.16
N GLU A 57 4.03 2.58 0.16
CA GLU A 57 4.96 3.62 0.62
C GLU A 57 4.55 4.24 1.97
N PHE A 58 3.26 4.26 2.29
CA PHE A 58 2.75 4.97 3.47
C PHE A 58 1.42 4.41 4.00
N MET A 59 1.07 4.85 5.21
CA MET A 59 -0.33 4.91 5.68
C MET A 59 -0.75 6.35 5.87
N ALA A 60 -1.99 6.68 5.53
CA ALA A 60 -2.48 8.04 5.72
C ALA A 60 -3.97 8.09 6.07
N ALA A 61 -4.30 9.03 6.94
CA ALA A 61 -5.64 9.57 7.18
C ALA A 61 -5.60 11.08 6.85
N ILE A 62 -6.74 11.78 6.90
CA ILE A 62 -6.83 13.18 6.44
C ILE A 62 -5.82 14.15 7.10
N GLU A 63 -5.45 13.87 8.35
CA GLU A 63 -4.58 14.72 9.16
C GLU A 63 -3.31 14.01 9.65
N TRP A 64 -3.14 12.75 9.28
CA TRP A 64 -2.09 11.89 9.82
C TRP A 64 -1.44 11.08 8.72
N THR A 65 -0.11 10.97 8.73
CA THR A 65 0.60 10.18 7.72
C THR A 65 1.78 9.47 8.36
N CYS A 66 1.94 8.19 8.05
CA CYS A 66 3.14 7.42 8.34
C CYS A 66 3.87 7.06 7.06
N GLU A 67 5.14 7.39 6.99
CA GLU A 67 6.01 7.05 5.87
C GLU A 67 7.00 5.94 6.25
N TYR A 68 7.27 5.04 5.32
CA TYR A 68 8.23 3.96 5.47
C TYR A 68 9.60 4.37 4.92
N ASP A 69 10.68 3.80 5.45
CA ASP A 69 12.03 4.02 4.91
C ASP A 69 12.21 3.47 3.48
N ALA A 70 11.45 2.42 3.16
CA ALA A 70 11.41 1.76 1.86
C ALA A 70 10.02 1.17 1.61
N PRO A 71 9.58 1.08 0.34
CA PRO A 71 8.30 0.48 0.01
C PRO A 71 8.18 -0.98 0.49
N ILE A 72 6.95 -1.41 0.75
CA ILE A 72 6.59 -2.81 0.95
C ILE A 72 6.13 -3.43 -0.37
N GLU A 73 6.25 -4.75 -0.47
CA GLU A 73 5.68 -5.52 -1.58
C GLU A 73 4.39 -6.19 -1.14
N PHE A 74 3.29 -5.99 -1.86
CA PHE A 74 2.05 -6.71 -1.59
C PHE A 74 2.12 -8.15 -2.11
N ASP A 75 2.56 -9.08 -1.27
CA ASP A 75 2.79 -10.48 -1.60
C ASP A 75 2.16 -11.45 -0.58
N TRP A 76 1.06 -12.07 -0.97
CA TRP A 76 0.38 -13.11 -0.19
C TRP A 76 0.80 -14.54 -0.57
N ARG A 77 1.86 -14.73 -1.35
CA ARG A 77 2.30 -16.09 -1.71
C ARG A 77 2.79 -16.85 -0.49
N GLN A 78 2.64 -18.18 -0.55
CA GLN A 78 3.17 -19.06 0.49
C GLN A 78 4.68 -18.92 0.63
N GLY A 79 5.15 -18.67 1.86
CA GLY A 79 6.56 -18.48 2.16
C GLY A 79 7.07 -17.05 2.00
N ALA A 80 6.20 -16.08 1.65
CA ALA A 80 6.54 -14.66 1.78
C ALA A 80 6.88 -14.35 3.25
N ALA A 81 8.01 -13.68 3.46
CA ALA A 81 8.43 -13.27 4.79
C ALA A 81 7.63 -12.05 5.26
N MET A 82 7.43 -11.92 6.57
CA MET A 82 6.97 -10.65 7.13
C MET A 82 7.95 -9.54 6.74
N GLN A 83 7.41 -8.40 6.33
CA GLN A 83 8.22 -7.23 5.99
C GLN A 83 8.31 -6.34 7.22
N ILE A 84 9.52 -5.87 7.53
CA ILE A 84 9.77 -4.94 8.63
C ILE A 84 10.32 -3.66 8.00
N ARG A 85 9.73 -2.51 8.33
CA ARG A 85 10.18 -1.19 7.87
C ARG A 85 10.26 -0.23 9.04
N PRO A 86 11.43 0.38 9.33
CA PRO A 86 11.44 1.59 10.13
C PRO A 86 10.77 2.74 9.36
N GLY A 87 10.33 3.75 10.09
CA GLY A 87 9.75 4.95 9.50
C GLY A 87 9.33 5.94 10.57
N TYR A 88 8.39 6.81 10.22
CA TYR A 88 7.85 7.79 11.16
C TYR A 88 6.41 8.13 10.83
N CYS A 89 5.66 8.56 11.85
CA CYS A 89 4.35 9.13 11.69
C CYS A 89 4.36 10.62 12.02
N MET A 90 3.64 11.41 11.25
CA MET A 90 3.42 12.83 11.43
C MET A 90 1.96 13.08 11.79
N GLU A 91 1.75 13.81 12.87
CA GLU A 91 0.45 14.37 13.27
C GLU A 91 0.42 15.86 12.97
N PRO A 92 -0.76 16.52 12.92
CA PRO A 92 -0.83 17.95 12.70
C PRO A 92 0.02 18.72 13.72
N GLY A 93 0.93 19.56 13.21
CA GLY A 93 1.88 20.30 14.02
C GLY A 93 3.33 19.85 13.80
N PRO A 94 4.26 20.15 14.74
CA PRO A 94 5.68 19.84 14.59
C PRO A 94 6.05 18.43 15.12
N PHE A 95 5.09 17.51 15.21
CA PHE A 95 5.29 16.23 15.88
C PHE A 95 5.66 15.13 14.88
N VAL A 96 6.79 14.46 15.16
CA VAL A 96 7.29 13.31 14.40
C VAL A 96 7.53 12.17 15.36
N TYR A 97 6.93 11.02 15.09
CA TYR A 97 6.97 9.83 15.93
C TYR A 97 7.69 8.70 15.18
N PRO A 98 8.98 8.46 15.44
CA PRO A 98 9.70 7.33 14.88
C PRO A 98 9.03 6.02 15.29
N THR A 99 8.93 5.07 14.36
CA THR A 99 8.29 3.78 14.62
C THR A 99 8.90 2.68 13.76
N VAL A 100 8.58 1.44 14.10
CA VAL A 100 8.88 0.26 13.30
C VAL A 100 7.56 -0.42 12.97
N PHE A 101 7.33 -0.62 11.68
CA PHE A 101 6.17 -1.29 11.13
C PHE A 101 6.54 -2.74 10.80
N VAL A 102 5.66 -3.67 11.17
CA VAL A 102 5.73 -5.07 10.72
C VAL A 102 4.48 -5.36 9.91
N PHE A 103 4.66 -5.92 8.72
CA PHE A 103 3.60 -6.24 7.77
C PHE A 103 3.47 -7.74 7.61
N GLY A 104 2.27 -8.25 7.90
CA GLY A 104 1.88 -9.64 7.72
C GLY A 104 0.90 -9.79 6.58
N MET A 105 1.25 -10.63 5.61
CA MET A 105 0.42 -11.05 4.49
C MET A 105 0.38 -12.56 4.49
N PHE A 106 -0.82 -13.13 4.65
CA PHE A 106 -0.99 -14.57 4.82
C PHE A 106 -1.70 -15.19 3.60
N PRO A 107 -1.25 -16.35 3.08
CA PRO A 107 -1.79 -16.92 1.84
C PRO A 107 -3.26 -17.31 1.88
N ASP A 108 -3.81 -17.57 3.06
CA ASP A 108 -5.22 -17.88 3.29
C ASP A 108 -6.10 -16.63 3.47
N GLN A 109 -5.49 -15.44 3.47
CA GLN A 109 -6.13 -14.15 3.74
C GLN A 109 -5.66 -13.09 2.72
N THR A 110 -5.89 -13.37 1.44
CA THR A 110 -5.41 -12.53 0.32
C THR A 110 -6.15 -11.20 0.17
N ASP A 111 -7.15 -10.94 1.01
CA ASP A 111 -7.98 -9.73 1.01
C ASP A 111 -7.53 -8.67 2.01
N ARG A 112 -6.43 -8.91 2.76
CA ARG A 112 -6.03 -8.05 3.87
C ARG A 112 -4.54 -8.06 4.18
N VAL A 113 -4.07 -6.99 4.82
CA VAL A 113 -2.72 -6.84 5.38
C VAL A 113 -2.85 -6.53 6.87
N TYR A 114 -1.99 -7.15 7.66
CA TYR A 114 -1.86 -6.92 9.09
C TYR A 114 -0.66 -6.02 9.35
N VAL A 115 -0.85 -4.92 10.07
CA VAL A 115 0.21 -3.96 10.40
C VAL A 115 0.36 -3.87 11.91
N TRP A 116 1.54 -4.24 12.41
CA TRP A 116 1.93 -3.98 13.80
C TRP A 116 2.82 -2.75 13.85
N GLN A 117 2.66 -1.94 14.89
CA GLN A 117 3.44 -0.73 15.13
C GLN A 117 4.00 -0.75 16.55
N THR A 118 5.09 -0.03 16.74
CA THR A 118 5.65 0.16 18.08
C THR A 118 4.83 1.22 18.82
N ASP A 119 3.85 0.78 19.61
CA ASP A 119 3.06 1.64 20.50
C ASP A 119 3.44 1.36 21.98
N PRO A 120 3.89 2.37 22.75
CA PRO A 120 4.15 2.26 24.18
C PRO A 120 2.98 1.71 25.02
N GLY A 121 1.74 1.81 24.54
CA GLY A 121 0.52 1.28 25.17
C GLY A 121 -0.13 0.09 24.46
N GLY A 122 0.50 -0.44 23.41
CA GLY A 122 -0.13 -1.37 22.48
C GLY A 122 -0.53 -2.71 23.11
N THR A 123 -1.62 -3.28 22.60
CA THR A 123 -2.13 -4.61 23.00
C THR A 123 -1.35 -5.76 22.34
N GLY A 124 -0.49 -5.47 21.37
CA GLY A 124 0.16 -6.46 20.50
C GLY A 124 -0.71 -6.94 19.33
N GLU A 125 -1.93 -6.41 19.21
CA GLU A 125 -2.83 -6.72 18.10
C GLU A 125 -2.47 -5.89 16.85
N PRO A 126 -2.60 -6.47 15.64
CA PRO A 126 -2.39 -5.73 14.40
C PRO A 126 -3.56 -4.80 14.08
N HIS A 127 -3.25 -3.68 13.44
CA HIS A 127 -4.22 -2.97 12.61
C HIS A 127 -4.44 -3.74 11.31
N VAL A 128 -5.69 -3.87 10.86
CA VAL A 128 -6.01 -4.67 9.67
C VAL A 128 -6.49 -3.75 8.55
N PHE A 129 -5.84 -3.84 7.40
CA PHE A 129 -6.23 -3.14 6.19
C PHE A 129 -6.78 -4.14 5.18
N HIS A 130 -7.76 -3.74 4.39
CA HIS A 130 -8.53 -4.58 3.49
C HIS A 130 -8.46 -4.07 2.05
N VAL A 131 -8.40 -4.99 1.11
CA VAL A 131 -8.66 -4.70 -0.31
C VAL A 131 -10.14 -4.36 -0.46
N CYS A 132 -10.45 -3.26 -1.14
CA CYS A 132 -11.85 -2.96 -1.45
C CYS A 132 -12.45 -4.10 -2.29
N PRO A 133 -13.64 -4.62 -1.91
CA PRO A 133 -14.29 -5.66 -2.69
C PRO A 133 -14.56 -5.13 -4.10
N ALA A 134 -14.40 -5.98 -5.11
CA ALA A 134 -14.83 -5.65 -6.46
C ALA A 134 -16.31 -5.23 -6.40
N ALA A 135 -16.66 -4.10 -7.01
CA ALA A 135 -18.04 -3.69 -7.14
C ALA A 135 -18.85 -4.84 -7.78
N PRO A 136 -20.08 -5.11 -7.29
CA PRO A 136 -20.92 -6.18 -7.83
C PRO A 136 -21.25 -5.99 -9.31
#